data_AF-A0A3C2CLT8-F1
#
_entry.id   AF-A0A3C2CLT8-F1
#
_cell.length_a   1.000
_cell.length_b   1.000
_cell.length_c   1.000
_cell.angle_alpha   90.00
_cell.angle_beta   90.00
_cell.angle_gamma   90.00
#
_symmetry.space_group_name_H-M   'P 1'
#
loop_
_entity.id
_entity.type
_entity.pdbx_description
1 polymer ?
#
loop_
_entity_poly.entity_id
_entity_poly.type
_entity_poly.pdbx_seq_one_letter_code
_entity_poly.pdbx_strand_id
1 'polypeptide(L)' 'PDPIRGGDDILVLCEVLLPDGEMTPHATNTRAACVEVFEKYKDQEPLFGIEQEYTFFMEGRPLGWPVEGYPAPQGPYY' A
#
# COMPACT_ATOMS: atom_id res chain seq x y z
N PRO A 1 -10.13 -0.43 -13.11
CA PRO A 1 -10.01 -1.68 -13.92
C PRO A 1 -9.32 -2.76 -13.07
N ASP A 2 -9.77 -4.00 -13.15
CA ASP A 2 -9.08 -5.17 -12.56
C ASP A 2 -8.12 -5.78 -13.59
N PRO A 3 -6.79 -5.67 -13.41
CA PRO A 3 -5.82 -6.10 -14.41
C PRO A 3 -5.69 -7.62 -14.53
N ILE A 4 -6.21 -8.40 -13.57
CA ILE A 4 -6.14 -9.87 -13.60
C ILE A 4 -7.40 -10.44 -14.26
N ARG A 5 -8.58 -9.92 -13.90
CA ARG A 5 -9.86 -10.39 -14.47
C ARG A 5 -10.12 -9.86 -15.89
N GLY A 6 -9.78 -8.60 -16.16
CA GLY A 6 -10.00 -7.95 -17.45
C GLY A 6 -11.48 -7.62 -17.73
N GLY A 7 -11.79 -7.27 -18.99
CA GLY A 7 -13.14 -6.87 -19.40
C GLY A 7 -13.64 -5.60 -18.68
N ASP A 8 -14.87 -5.65 -18.20
CA ASP A 8 -15.54 -4.55 -17.48
C ASP A 8 -15.34 -4.63 -15.96
N ASP A 9 -14.55 -5.59 -15.46
CA ASP A 9 -14.34 -5.76 -14.02
C ASP A 9 -13.45 -4.66 -13.41
N ILE A 10 -13.71 -4.31 -12.14
CA ILE A 10 -13.04 -3.23 -11.43
C ILE A 10 -12.54 -3.64 -10.04
N LEU A 11 -11.47 -2.98 -9.58
CA LEU A 11 -11.03 -3.00 -8.19
C LEU A 11 -11.71 -1.86 -7.42
N VAL A 12 -12.23 -2.15 -6.22
CA VAL A 12 -12.82 -1.16 -5.32
C VAL A 12 -12.03 -1.13 -4.03
N LEU A 13 -11.25 -0.07 -3.82
CA LEU A 13 -10.56 0.17 -2.54
C LEU A 13 -11.53 0.87 -1.60
N CYS A 14 -11.90 0.21 -0.51
CA CYS A 14 -12.85 0.72 0.48
C CYS A 14 -12.15 1.13 1.76
N GLU A 15 -12.80 2.00 2.52
CA GLU A 15 -12.49 2.22 3.93
C GLU A 15 -13.35 1.31 4.83
N VAL A 16 -12.99 1.23 6.11
CA VAL A 16 -13.68 0.37 7.09
C VAL A 16 -14.36 1.25 8.14
N LEU A 17 -15.64 0.98 8.38
CA LEU A 17 -16.51 1.73 9.29
C LEU A 17 -17.15 0.77 10.32
N LEU A 18 -17.53 1.29 11.48
CA LEU A 18 -18.28 0.58 12.52
C LEU A 18 -19.78 0.55 12.19
N PRO A 19 -20.51 -0.54 12.48
CA PRO A 19 -21.96 -0.59 12.27
C PRO A 19 -22.75 0.04 13.43
N ASP A 20 -22.30 1.19 13.93
CA ASP A 20 -22.83 1.87 15.12
C ASP A 20 -24.01 2.82 14.82
N GLY A 21 -24.56 2.75 13.60
CA GLY A 21 -25.64 3.61 13.12
C GLY A 21 -25.17 4.93 12.51
N GLU A 22 -24.07 5.48 13.01
CA GLU A 22 -23.40 6.67 12.44
C GLU A 22 -22.34 6.29 11.39
N MET A 23 -22.00 5.00 11.29
CA MET A 23 -20.97 4.48 10.39
C MET A 23 -19.62 5.13 10.66
N THR A 24 -19.25 5.28 11.94
CA THR A 24 -18.00 5.96 12.31
C THR A 24 -16.77 5.19 11.81
N PRO A 25 -15.64 5.88 11.53
CA PRO A 25 -14.43 5.20 11.09
C PRO A 25 -13.97 4.14 12.09
N HIS A 26 -13.67 2.92 11.59
CA HIS A 26 -13.04 1.90 12.43
C HIS A 26 -11.69 2.40 12.96
N ALA A 27 -11.26 1.95 14.14
CA ALA A 27 -10.02 2.40 14.79
C ALA A 27 -8.74 2.25 13.94
N THR A 28 -8.75 1.40 12.92
CA THR A 28 -7.62 1.23 11.96
C THR A 28 -7.77 2.06 10.68
N ASN A 29 -8.86 2.79 10.49
CA ASN A 29 -9.11 3.63 9.31
C ASN A 29 -8.30 4.92 9.42
N THR A 30 -7.14 4.95 8.79
CA THR A 30 -6.27 6.13 8.71
C THR A 30 -6.65 7.08 7.57
N ARG A 31 -7.54 6.67 6.66
CA ARG A 31 -7.97 7.48 5.51
C ARG A 31 -8.86 8.65 5.93
N ALA A 32 -9.75 8.44 6.91
CA ALA A 32 -10.68 9.47 7.38
C ALA A 32 -9.94 10.76 7.82
N ALA A 33 -8.90 10.62 8.65
CA ALA A 33 -8.08 11.76 9.08
C ALA A 33 -7.30 12.42 7.92
N CYS A 34 -6.83 11.62 6.96
CA CYS A 34 -6.14 12.13 5.78
C CYS A 34 -7.06 13.02 4.93
N VAL A 35 -8.32 12.62 4.73
CA VAL A 35 -9.32 13.41 4.00
C VAL A 35 -9.62 14.73 4.71
N GLU A 36 -9.77 14.74 6.03
CA GLU A 36 -10.01 15.96 6.81
C GLU A 36 -8.88 16.99 6.61
N VAL A 37 -7.62 16.54 6.69
CA VAL A 37 -6.45 17.41 6.48
C VAL A 37 -6.33 17.87 5.03
N PHE A 38 -6.59 16.98 4.07
CA PHE A 38 -6.56 17.33 2.65
C PHE A 38 -7.59 18.41 2.33
N GLU A 39 -8.84 18.26 2.75
CA GLU A 39 -9.90 19.24 2.49
C GLU A 39 -9.58 20.62 3.09
N LYS A 40 -8.89 20.65 4.24
CA LYS A 40 -8.46 21.89 4.90
C LYS A 40 -7.42 22.67 4.11
N TYR A 41 -6.56 21.99 3.34
CA TYR A 41 -5.41 22.60 2.64
C TYR A 41 -5.39 22.34 1.14
N LYS A 42 -6.52 21.94 0.55
CA LYS A 42 -6.61 21.56 -0.87
C LYS A 42 -6.25 22.68 -1.83
N ASP A 43 -6.41 23.93 -1.40
CA ASP A 43 -6.06 25.15 -2.13
C ASP A 43 -4.55 25.34 -2.34
N GLN A 44 -3.73 24.58 -1.60
CA GLN A 44 -2.28 24.54 -1.78
C GLN A 44 -1.82 23.53 -2.84
N GLU A 45 -2.75 22.73 -3.40
CA GLU A 45 -2.49 21.72 -4.43
C GLU A 45 -1.29 20.80 -4.07
N PRO A 46 -1.29 20.13 -2.91
CA PRO A 46 -0.13 19.36 -2.46
C PRO A 46 0.13 18.14 -3.36
N LEU A 47 1.42 17.90 -3.66
CA LEU A 47 1.90 16.76 -4.45
C LEU A 47 2.81 15.87 -3.59
N PHE A 48 2.68 14.56 -3.76
CA PHE A 48 3.44 13.57 -3.01
C PHE A 48 4.12 12.58 -3.96
N GLY A 49 5.41 12.31 -3.73
CA GLY A 49 6.14 11.19 -4.32
C GLY A 49 6.41 10.16 -3.24
N ILE A 50 6.13 8.88 -3.53
CA ILE A 50 6.36 7.77 -2.60
C ILE A 50 7.24 6.73 -3.31
N GLU A 51 8.40 6.47 -2.73
CA GLU A 51 9.36 5.48 -3.21
C GLU A 51 9.11 4.16 -2.48
N GLN A 52 8.24 3.31 -3.05
CA GLN A 52 7.92 2.00 -2.48
C GLN A 52 8.97 0.96 -2.87
N GLU A 53 9.93 0.72 -1.98
CA GLU A 53 10.80 -0.46 -2.07
C GLU A 53 10.10 -1.73 -1.55
N TYR A 54 10.48 -2.89 -2.08
CA TYR A 54 10.02 -4.19 -1.60
C TYR A 54 11.08 -5.26 -1.87
N THR A 55 10.99 -6.39 -1.17
CA THR A 55 11.89 -7.54 -1.35
C THR A 55 11.05 -8.79 -1.56
N PHE A 56 11.30 -9.53 -2.64
CA PHE A 56 10.66 -10.83 -2.84
C PHE A 56 11.20 -11.86 -1.86
N PHE A 57 10.32 -12.75 -1.40
CA PHE A 57 10.67 -13.86 -0.50
C PHE A 57 10.21 -15.20 -1.08
N MET A 58 10.97 -16.24 -0.79
CA MET A 58 10.62 -17.62 -1.07
C MET A 58 11.15 -18.49 0.08
N GLU A 59 10.30 -19.35 0.64
CA GLU A 59 10.68 -20.27 1.74
C GLU A 59 11.32 -19.55 2.95
N GLY A 60 10.81 -18.37 3.31
CA GLY A 60 11.27 -17.62 4.48
C GLY A 60 12.60 -16.86 4.31
N ARG A 61 13.19 -16.86 3.12
CA ARG A 61 14.40 -16.10 2.77
C ARG A 61 14.16 -15.18 1.55
N PRO A 62 14.97 -14.13 1.35
CA PRO A 62 14.84 -13.31 0.16
C PRO A 62 15.05 -14.14 -1.11
N LEU A 63 14.27 -13.87 -2.15
CA LEU A 63 14.35 -14.59 -3.41
C LEU A 63 15.76 -14.44 -4.01
N GLY A 64 16.39 -15.56 -4.36
CA GLY A 64 17.76 -15.61 -4.90
C GLY A 64 18.86 -15.78 -3.84
N TRP A 65 18.53 -15.75 -2.55
CA TRP A 65 19.50 -16.07 -1.50
C TRP A 65 19.76 -17.57 -1.38
N PRO A 66 20.98 -17.96 -0.94
CA PRO A 66 21.26 -19.35 -0.59
C PRO A 66 20.37 -19.81 0.57
N VAL A 67 20.16 -21.13 0.69
CA VAL A 67 19.37 -21.71 1.78
C VAL A 67 19.96 -21.33 3.15
N GLU A 68 21.29 -21.28 3.24
CA GLU A 68 22.03 -20.85 4.42
C GLU A 68 23.04 -19.76 4.04
N GLY A 69 23.12 -18.69 4.85
CA GLY A 69 24.09 -17.61 4.67
C GLY A 69 23.57 -16.40 3.87
N TYR A 70 24.50 -15.70 3.22
CA TYR A 70 24.26 -14.43 2.51
C TYR A 70 24.74 -14.53 1.06
N PRO A 71 24.17 -13.73 0.12
CA PRO A 71 24.71 -13.62 -1.23
C PRO A 71 26.07 -12.91 -1.21
N ALA A 72 26.71 -12.82 -2.39
CA ALA A 72 27.86 -11.94 -2.57
C ALA A 72 27.50 -10.48 -2.23
N PRO A 73 28.49 -9.63 -1.89
CA PRO A 73 28.25 -8.22 -1.59
C PRO A 73 27.41 -7.51 -2.68
N GLN A 74 26.62 -6.53 -2.25
CA GLN A 74 25.83 -5.70 -3.15
C GLN A 74 26.71 -5.01 -4.19
N GLY A 75 26.13 -4.77 -5.37
CA GLY A 75 26.83 -4.23 -6.54
C GLY A 75 26.17 -4.62 -7.87
N PRO A 76 25.92 -5.92 -8.13
CA PRO A 76 25.36 -6.36 -9.41
C PRO A 76 23.82 -6.37 -9.47
N TYR A 77 23.13 -5.87 -8.43
CA TYR A 77 21.67 -6.03 -8.25
C TYR A 77 20.87 -4.73 -8.30
N TYR A 78 21.55 -3.58 -8.25
CA TYR A 78 20.95 -2.26 -8.39
C TYR A 78 21.04 -1.81 -9.85
#